data_AF-A0AAN5CA98-F1
#
_entry.id   AF-A0AAN5CA98-F1
#
_cell.length_a   1.000
_cell.length_b   1.000
_cell.length_c   1.000
_cell.angle_alpha   90.00
_cell.angle_beta   90.00
_cell.angle_gamma   90.00
#
_symmetry.space_group_name_H-M   'P 1'
#
loop_
_entity.id
_entity.type
_entity.pdbx_description
1 polymer ?
#
loop_
_entity_poly.entity_id
_entity_poly.type
_entity_poly.pdbx_seq_one_letter_code
_entity_poly.pdbx_strand_id
1 'polypeptide(L)'
;SQMSFNILIWVNQTNSVGHESVFQIVYYVEVAIILFILLSVPVAIIAVWRAVPMHANTRCIYIAFLLHYFLASVARISLIYHQAYGQSMDEYYTLYLHFSIQSAFTLVGYLAFALVFLVNWLLMGRYKVRLPSNQYNVNRNYQLRENLMVMKTLSKLVLMTPFIYIPPFSFFWLSFMVREQFLQCLFKAFFDLGISIFTAALIVRLLTADKRFEKGLRSIAAFDKLYKCRATEQSS
;
A
#
# COMPACT_ATOMS: atom_id res chain seq x y z
N SER A 1 33.62 21.32 -0.09
CA SER A 1 33.00 20.34 0.83
C SER A 1 31.89 19.62 0.07
N GLN A 2 32.22 18.56 -0.66
CA GLN A 2 31.17 17.69 -1.22
C GLN A 2 30.50 16.99 -0.04
N MET A 3 29.17 17.13 0.09
CA MET A 3 28.41 16.28 0.99
C MET A 3 28.50 14.85 0.45
N SER A 4 29.50 14.09 0.89
CA SER A 4 29.53 12.65 0.70
C SER A 4 28.48 12.07 1.64
N PHE A 5 27.35 11.68 1.07
CA PHE A 5 26.27 11.00 1.77
C PHE A 5 26.80 9.68 2.36
N ASN A 6 26.97 9.61 3.68
CA ASN A 6 27.40 8.42 4.41
C ASN A 6 26.22 7.45 4.62
N ILE A 7 25.57 7.01 3.53
CA ILE A 7 24.32 6.23 3.59
C ILE A 7 24.57 4.76 3.89
N LEU A 8 24.89 4.40 5.13
CA LEU A 8 25.28 3.03 5.47
C LEU A 8 24.94 2.62 6.90
N ILE A 9 23.71 2.15 7.10
CA ILE A 9 23.38 1.25 8.24
C ILE A 9 23.26 -0.21 7.77
N TRP A 10 22.91 -0.48 6.51
CA TRP A 10 22.66 -1.85 6.00
C TRP A 10 23.71 -2.42 5.06
N VAL A 11 24.49 -1.51 4.48
CA VAL A 11 25.62 -1.76 3.60
C VAL A 11 26.82 -1.30 4.45
N ASN A 12 27.89 -2.07 4.52
CA ASN A 12 29.12 -1.60 5.19
C ASN A 12 29.86 -0.68 4.21
N GLN A 13 30.44 0.45 4.64
CA GLN A 13 30.97 1.45 3.67
C GLN A 13 32.08 0.84 2.85
N THR A 14 32.85 -0.01 3.52
CA THR A 14 33.86 -0.88 2.95
C THR A 14 33.34 -1.78 1.83
N ASN A 15 32.08 -2.19 1.87
CA ASN A 15 31.49 -3.13 0.90
C ASN A 15 30.82 -2.42 -0.30
N SER A 16 30.62 -1.09 -0.25
CA SER A 16 30.06 -0.31 -1.35
C SER A 16 31.04 0.67 -1.99
N VAL A 17 32.31 0.69 -1.54
CA VAL A 17 33.34 1.55 -2.14
C VAL A 17 33.40 1.29 -3.64
N GLY A 18 33.24 2.36 -4.43
CA GLY A 18 33.23 2.28 -5.90
C GLY A 18 31.86 2.04 -6.54
N HIS A 19 30.80 1.79 -5.75
CA HIS A 19 29.42 1.59 -6.25
C HIS A 19 28.40 2.57 -5.63
N GLU A 20 28.87 3.62 -4.98
CA GLU A 20 28.04 4.63 -4.27
C GLU A 20 26.94 5.22 -5.15
N SER A 21 27.25 5.53 -6.41
CA SER A 21 26.30 6.11 -7.38
C SER A 21 25.08 5.22 -7.60
N VAL A 22 25.24 3.89 -7.58
CA VAL A 22 24.13 2.95 -7.78
C VAL A 22 23.14 3.05 -6.62
N PHE A 23 23.65 3.04 -5.39
CA PHE A 23 22.81 3.15 -4.20
C PHE A 23 22.14 4.52 -4.10
N GLN A 24 22.86 5.60 -4.40
CA GLN A 24 22.27 6.94 -4.45
C GLN A 24 21.09 7.04 -5.41
N ILE A 25 21.20 6.46 -6.61
CA ILE A 25 20.10 6.41 -7.58
C ILE A 25 18.90 5.69 -6.97
N VAL A 26 19.10 4.52 -6.35
CA VAL A 26 18.01 3.75 -5.72
C VAL A 26 17.31 4.58 -4.64
N TYR A 27 18.06 5.25 -3.77
CA TYR A 27 17.49 6.10 -2.72
C TYR A 27 16.78 7.33 -3.26
N TYR A 28 17.29 7.98 -4.30
CA TYR A 28 16.58 9.09 -4.94
C TYR A 28 15.26 8.66 -5.54
N VAL A 29 15.22 7.49 -6.18
CA VAL A 29 13.99 6.90 -6.70
C VAL A 29 13.03 6.57 -5.55
N GLU A 30 13.51 5.97 -4.47
CA GLU A 30 12.69 5.66 -3.30
C GLU A 30 12.08 6.93 -2.68
N VAL A 31 12.88 7.98 -2.46
CA VAL A 31 12.42 9.27 -1.93
C VAL A 31 11.38 9.90 -2.87
N ALA A 32 11.59 9.85 -4.19
CA ALA A 32 10.61 10.34 -5.15
C ALA A 32 9.27 9.60 -5.06
N ILE A 33 9.29 8.28 -4.89
CA ILE A 33 8.09 7.46 -4.68
C ILE A 33 7.39 7.83 -3.36
N ILE A 34 8.15 8.01 -2.28
CA ILE A 34 7.60 8.42 -0.98
C ILE A 34 6.93 9.80 -1.09
N LEU A 35 7.57 10.76 -1.73
CA LEU A 35 6.99 12.08 -1.96
C LEU A 35 5.70 11.99 -2.80
N PHE A 36 5.68 11.15 -3.84
CA PHE A 36 4.48 10.87 -4.60
C PHE A 36 3.36 10.28 -3.72
N ILE A 37 3.68 9.35 -2.83
CA ILE A 37 2.72 8.80 -1.85
C ILE A 37 2.18 9.91 -0.94
N LEU A 38 3.05 10.71 -0.33
CA LEU A 38 2.65 11.79 0.58
C LEU A 38 1.76 12.84 -0.09
N LEU A 39 2.00 13.15 -1.36
CA LEU A 39 1.18 14.08 -2.14
C LEU A 39 -0.14 13.44 -2.63
N SER A 40 -0.15 12.14 -2.93
CA SER A 40 -1.33 11.44 -3.44
C SER A 40 -2.33 11.07 -2.35
N VAL A 41 -1.90 10.81 -1.12
CA VAL A 41 -2.80 10.41 -0.01
C VAL A 41 -3.88 11.46 0.29
N PRO A 42 -3.58 12.77 0.43
CA PRO A 42 -4.62 13.78 0.65
C PRO A 42 -5.68 13.80 -0.45
N VAL A 43 -5.25 13.67 -1.71
CA VAL A 43 -6.15 13.58 -2.88
C VAL A 43 -7.01 12.31 -2.78
N ALA A 44 -6.41 11.19 -2.40
CA ALA A 44 -7.11 9.92 -2.21
C ALA A 44 -8.17 10.01 -1.09
N ILE A 45 -7.86 10.67 0.03
CA ILE A 45 -8.79 10.89 1.14
C ILE A 45 -10.00 11.70 0.67
N ILE A 46 -9.79 12.78 -0.09
CA ILE A 46 -10.88 13.59 -0.67
C ILE A 46 -11.75 12.74 -1.61
N ALA A 47 -11.12 11.94 -2.48
CA ALA A 47 -11.83 11.05 -3.40
C ALA A 47 -12.68 10.02 -2.66
N VAL A 48 -12.13 9.36 -1.64
CA VAL A 48 -12.84 8.41 -0.78
C VAL A 48 -14.00 9.10 -0.05
N TRP A 49 -13.78 10.30 0.50
CA TRP A 49 -14.82 11.04 1.20
C TRP A 49 -16.01 11.38 0.30
N ARG A 50 -15.73 11.73 -0.96
CA ARG A 50 -16.73 12.09 -1.98
C ARG A 50 -17.29 10.91 -2.77
N ALA A 51 -16.87 9.68 -2.46
CA ALA A 51 -17.38 8.47 -3.11
C ALA A 51 -18.83 8.16 -2.68
N VAL A 52 -19.81 8.72 -3.38
CA VAL A 52 -21.25 8.50 -3.12
C VAL A 52 -21.86 7.63 -4.23
N PRO A 53 -22.68 6.59 -3.89
CA PRO A 53 -23.14 6.20 -2.56
C PRO A 53 -22.22 5.17 -1.90
N MET A 54 -21.46 5.60 -0.90
CA MET A 54 -20.71 4.72 0.00
C MET A 54 -20.99 5.12 1.44
N HIS A 55 -21.26 4.13 2.30
CA HIS A 55 -21.54 4.38 3.71
C HIS A 55 -20.37 5.09 4.40
N ALA A 56 -20.70 5.93 5.40
CA ALA A 56 -19.72 6.70 6.15
C ALA A 56 -18.66 5.81 6.83
N ASN A 57 -19.08 4.74 7.51
CA ASN A 57 -18.16 3.81 8.16
C ASN A 57 -17.16 3.19 7.17
N THR A 58 -17.63 2.79 5.99
CA THR A 58 -16.77 2.25 4.93
C THR A 58 -15.76 3.29 4.45
N ARG A 59 -16.18 4.55 4.28
CA ARG A 59 -15.27 5.67 3.97
C ARG A 59 -14.23 5.85 5.06
N CYS A 60 -14.62 5.85 6.33
CA CYS A 60 -13.69 5.98 7.46
C CYS A 60 -12.65 4.84 7.50
N ILE A 61 -13.05 3.60 7.21
CA ILE A 61 -12.12 2.46 7.12
C ILE A 61 -11.06 2.71 6.04
N TYR A 62 -11.47 3.13 4.84
CA TYR A 62 -10.53 3.44 3.75
C TYR A 62 -9.64 4.64 4.07
N ILE A 63 -10.18 5.68 4.72
CA ILE A 63 -9.40 6.84 5.17
C ILE A 63 -8.37 6.41 6.23
N ALA A 64 -8.75 5.53 7.17
CA ALA A 64 -7.82 4.99 8.16
C ALA A 64 -6.67 4.22 7.50
N PHE A 65 -6.95 3.42 6.46
CA PHE A 65 -5.89 2.75 5.68
C PHE A 65 -4.96 3.76 4.99
N LEU A 66 -5.52 4.80 4.36
CA LEU A 66 -4.73 5.85 3.71
C LEU A 66 -3.86 6.63 4.70
N LEU A 67 -4.40 6.98 5.87
CA LEU A 67 -3.66 7.63 6.95
C LEU A 67 -2.54 6.74 7.49
N HIS A 68 -2.79 5.43 7.62
CA HIS A 68 -1.75 4.48 8.00
C HIS A 68 -0.60 4.46 6.98
N TYR A 69 -0.89 4.43 5.67
CA TYR A 69 0.15 4.53 4.63
C TYR A 69 0.90 5.86 4.69
N PHE A 70 0.20 6.96 4.93
CA PHE A 70 0.85 8.26 5.10
C PHE A 70 1.85 8.25 6.26
N LEU A 71 1.43 7.76 7.43
CA LEU A 71 2.31 7.67 8.61
C LEU A 71 3.48 6.71 8.38
N ALA A 72 3.25 5.57 7.73
CA ALA A 72 4.30 4.63 7.35
C ALA A 72 5.32 5.27 6.40
N SER A 73 4.86 6.03 5.40
CA SER A 73 5.73 6.78 4.48
C SER A 73 6.51 7.88 5.17
N VAL A 74 5.94 8.58 6.15
CA VAL A 74 6.67 9.56 6.98
C VAL A 74 7.74 8.87 7.82
N ALA A 75 7.39 7.78 8.50
CA ALA A 75 8.35 6.99 9.29
C ALA A 75 9.50 6.46 8.42
N ARG A 76 9.22 6.13 7.15
CA ARG A 76 10.23 5.70 6.19
C ARG A 76 11.25 6.79 5.86
N ILE A 77 10.86 8.06 5.82
CA ILE A 77 11.81 9.18 5.64
C ILE A 77 12.79 9.22 6.81
N SER A 78 12.30 9.08 8.04
CA SER A 78 13.17 9.03 9.22
C SER A 78 14.14 7.86 9.14
N LEU A 79 13.68 6.69 8.66
CA LEU A 79 14.54 5.53 8.47
C LEU A 79 15.60 5.74 7.38
N ILE A 80 15.24 6.32 6.23
CA ILE A 80 16.21 6.69 5.17
C ILE A 80 17.19 7.72 5.70
N TYR A 81 16.75 8.71 6.48
CA TYR A 81 17.62 9.69 7.11
C TYR A 81 18.61 9.02 8.07
N HIS A 82 18.15 8.12 8.94
CA HIS A 82 19.05 7.37 9.81
C HIS A 82 20.04 6.52 9.01
N GLN A 83 19.56 5.81 7.98
CA GLN A 83 20.41 5.07 7.05
C GLN A 83 21.44 6.00 6.38
N ALA A 84 21.07 7.24 6.07
CA ALA A 84 21.90 8.25 5.41
C ALA A 84 22.99 8.87 6.29
N TYR A 85 22.79 8.93 7.61
CA TYR A 85 23.62 9.74 8.53
C TYR A 85 24.19 8.99 9.74
N GLY A 86 23.82 7.72 9.93
CA GLY A 86 24.64 6.77 10.69
C GLY A 86 24.45 6.77 12.21
N GLN A 87 23.82 5.71 12.69
CA GLN A 87 24.29 4.93 13.83
C GLN A 87 24.15 3.46 13.47
N SER A 88 25.18 2.65 13.70
CA SER A 88 25.09 1.19 13.55
C SER A 88 24.08 0.66 14.57
N MET A 89 22.87 0.38 14.12
CA MET A 89 21.88 -0.31 14.95
C MET A 89 22.08 -1.82 14.74
N ASP A 90 22.19 -2.59 15.83
CA ASP A 90 22.14 -4.06 15.80
C ASP A 90 20.72 -4.52 15.41
N GLU A 91 20.40 -4.39 14.13
CA GLU A 91 19.04 -4.49 13.60
C GLU A 91 18.61 -5.89 13.21
N TYR A 92 19.51 -6.88 13.19
CA TYR A 92 19.15 -8.24 12.79
C TYR A 92 17.99 -8.79 13.63
N TYR A 93 18.09 -8.70 14.96
CA TYR A 93 17.01 -9.17 15.85
C TYR A 93 15.73 -8.33 15.72
N THR A 94 15.87 -7.01 15.62
CA THR A 94 14.73 -6.08 15.48
C THR A 94 13.96 -6.34 14.20
N LEU A 95 14.66 -6.60 13.10
CA LEU A 95 14.07 -6.89 11.80
C LEU A 95 13.38 -8.26 11.79
N TYR A 96 14.05 -9.31 12.28
CA TYR A 96 13.42 -10.63 12.40
C TYR A 96 12.14 -10.54 13.24
N LEU A 97 12.20 -9.85 14.38
CA LEU A 97 11.06 -9.63 15.23
C LEU A 97 9.94 -8.87 14.50
N HIS A 98 10.26 -7.77 13.81
CA HIS A 98 9.29 -7.01 13.01
C HIS A 98 8.64 -7.88 11.94
N PHE A 99 9.45 -8.63 11.19
CA PHE A 99 8.97 -9.52 10.14
C PHE A 99 8.09 -10.64 10.68
N SER A 100 8.48 -11.28 11.80
CA SER A 100 7.69 -12.32 12.46
C SER A 100 6.36 -11.77 12.98
N ILE A 101 6.39 -10.61 13.64
CA ILE A 101 5.18 -9.93 14.14
C ILE A 101 4.26 -9.56 12.97
N GLN A 102 4.81 -8.93 11.92
CA GLN A 102 4.04 -8.55 10.74
C GLN A 102 3.42 -9.78 10.06
N SER A 103 4.20 -10.85 9.86
CA SER A 103 3.72 -12.10 9.27
C SER A 103 2.59 -12.73 10.09
N ALA A 104 2.72 -12.74 11.43
CA ALA A 104 1.68 -13.23 12.32
C ALA A 104 0.40 -12.38 12.24
N PHE A 105 0.51 -11.05 12.30
CA PHE A 105 -0.64 -10.15 12.15
C PHE A 105 -1.30 -10.28 10.78
N THR A 106 -0.51 -10.40 9.73
CA THR A 106 -1.00 -10.61 8.36
C THR A 106 -1.76 -11.93 8.26
N LEU A 107 -1.22 -13.04 8.77
CA LEU A 107 -1.89 -14.34 8.75
C LEU A 107 -3.20 -14.30 9.54
N VAL A 108 -3.18 -13.77 10.77
CA VAL A 108 -4.38 -13.60 11.60
C VAL A 108 -5.41 -12.72 10.90
N GLY A 109 -4.97 -11.62 10.28
CA GLY A 109 -5.82 -10.72 9.50
C GLY A 109 -6.50 -11.41 8.31
N TYR A 110 -5.76 -12.23 7.54
CA TYR A 110 -6.31 -13.02 6.45
C TYR A 110 -7.35 -14.03 6.94
N LEU A 111 -7.06 -14.75 8.04
CA LEU A 111 -7.98 -15.72 8.63
C LEU A 111 -9.25 -15.04 9.15
N ALA A 112 -9.11 -13.91 9.85
CA ALA A 112 -10.24 -13.12 10.33
C ALA A 112 -11.08 -12.59 9.16
N PHE A 113 -10.46 -12.07 8.10
CA PHE A 113 -11.16 -11.62 6.90
C PHE A 113 -11.92 -12.76 6.23
N ALA A 114 -11.29 -13.92 6.05
CA ALA A 114 -11.94 -15.10 5.47
C ALA A 114 -13.12 -15.59 6.31
N LEU A 115 -12.98 -15.61 7.64
CA LEU A 115 -14.04 -15.98 8.57
C LEU A 115 -15.22 -15.01 8.48
N VAL A 116 -14.97 -13.69 8.54
CA VAL A 116 -16.01 -12.66 8.43
C VAL A 116 -16.70 -12.76 7.06
N PHE A 117 -15.95 -13.02 5.99
CA PHE A 117 -16.50 -13.18 4.64
C PHE A 117 -17.44 -14.37 4.58
N LEU A 118 -17.00 -15.52 5.10
CA LEU A 118 -17.77 -16.76 5.13
C LEU A 118 -19.04 -16.60 5.96
N VAL A 119 -18.95 -15.99 7.15
CA VAL A 119 -20.10 -15.73 8.02
C VAL A 119 -21.12 -14.82 7.32
N ASN A 120 -20.68 -13.70 6.74
CA ASN A 120 -21.58 -12.80 6.00
C ASN A 120 -22.23 -13.52 4.80
N TRP A 121 -21.47 -14.35 4.08
CA TRP A 121 -21.96 -15.13 2.95
C TRP A 121 -23.05 -16.13 3.37
N LEU A 122 -22.79 -16.89 4.43
CA LEU A 122 -23.75 -17.87 4.97
C LEU A 122 -25.02 -17.19 5.49
N LEU A 123 -24.90 -16.06 6.20
CA LEU A 123 -26.06 -15.31 6.68
C LEU A 123 -26.90 -14.75 5.53
N MET A 124 -26.29 -14.28 4.44
CA MET A 124 -27.02 -13.81 3.26
C MET A 124 -27.88 -14.92 2.63
N GLY A 125 -27.44 -16.17 2.69
CA GLY A 125 -28.24 -17.32 2.26
C GLY A 125 -29.51 -17.53 3.08
N ARG A 126 -29.48 -17.19 4.38
CA ARG A 126 -30.61 -17.33 5.32
C ARG A 126 -31.61 -16.17 5.21
N TYR A 127 -31.15 -14.94 4.94
CA TYR A 127 -31.99 -13.75 4.91
C TYR A 127 -32.50 -13.35 3.51
N LYS A 128 -32.86 -14.32 2.66
CA LYS A 128 -33.42 -14.07 1.31
C LYS A 128 -34.83 -13.46 1.36
N VAL A 129 -34.96 -12.24 1.86
CA VAL A 129 -36.19 -11.44 1.74
C VAL A 129 -36.07 -10.57 0.50
N ARG A 130 -37.05 -10.67 -0.42
CA ARG A 130 -37.18 -9.76 -1.56
C ARG A 130 -37.68 -8.42 -1.03
N LEU A 131 -36.78 -7.47 -0.82
CA LEU A 131 -37.14 -6.09 -0.46
C LEU A 131 -37.27 -5.24 -1.73
N PRO A 132 -38.27 -4.35 -1.82
CA PRO A 132 -38.35 -3.35 -2.87
C PRO A 132 -37.11 -2.44 -2.84
N SER A 133 -36.62 -2.16 -4.04
CA SER A 133 -35.27 -1.69 -4.35
C SER A 133 -35.12 -0.16 -4.24
N ASN A 134 -33.96 0.28 -3.74
CA ASN A 134 -33.31 1.61 -3.87
C ASN A 134 -33.28 2.58 -2.68
N GLN A 135 -34.01 2.37 -1.58
CA GLN A 135 -33.88 3.26 -0.42
C GLN A 135 -32.98 2.65 0.65
N TYR A 136 -32.18 3.51 1.30
CA TYR A 136 -31.39 3.11 2.47
C TYR A 136 -32.32 2.55 3.53
N ASN A 137 -32.01 1.36 4.03
CA ASN A 137 -32.82 0.70 5.05
C ASN A 137 -31.88 0.08 6.09
N VAL A 138 -32.21 0.28 7.36
CA VAL A 138 -31.49 -0.31 8.51
C VAL A 138 -31.73 -1.82 8.60
N ASN A 139 -32.54 -2.39 7.70
CA ASN A 139 -32.77 -3.82 7.60
C ASN A 139 -31.44 -4.60 7.47
N ARG A 140 -31.30 -5.62 8.31
CA ARG A 140 -30.15 -6.53 8.37
C ARG A 140 -29.73 -7.09 7.01
N ASN A 141 -30.67 -7.36 6.10
CA ASN A 141 -30.35 -7.83 4.75
C ASN A 141 -29.61 -6.77 3.91
N TYR A 142 -29.98 -5.49 4.04
CA TYR A 142 -29.29 -4.39 3.36
C TYR A 142 -27.85 -4.27 3.86
N GLN A 143 -27.66 -4.27 5.18
CA GLN A 143 -26.33 -4.20 5.80
C GLN A 143 -25.44 -5.40 5.41
N LEU A 144 -25.98 -6.62 5.38
CA LEU A 144 -25.23 -7.81 4.94
C LEU A 144 -24.79 -7.71 3.47
N ARG A 145 -25.66 -7.22 2.58
CA ARG A 145 -25.33 -7.01 1.17
C ARG A 145 -24.24 -5.95 1.01
N GLU A 146 -24.34 -4.86 1.76
CA GLU A 146 -23.33 -3.81 1.76
C GLU A 146 -21.98 -4.34 2.25
N ASN A 147 -21.95 -5.03 3.40
CA ASN A 147 -20.73 -5.66 3.92
C ASN A 147 -20.11 -6.59 2.88
N LEU A 148 -20.90 -7.45 2.24
CA LEU A 148 -20.39 -8.34 1.20
C LEU A 148 -19.89 -7.61 -0.05
N MET A 149 -20.52 -6.50 -0.43
CA MET A 149 -20.00 -5.66 -1.51
C MET A 149 -18.64 -5.07 -1.12
N VAL A 150 -18.52 -4.52 0.09
CA VAL A 150 -17.25 -3.97 0.62
C VAL A 150 -16.19 -5.07 0.66
N MET A 151 -16.50 -6.25 1.18
CA MET A 151 -15.55 -7.35 1.23
C MET A 151 -15.17 -7.87 -0.15
N LYS A 152 -16.06 -7.86 -1.14
CA LYS A 152 -15.71 -8.18 -2.54
C LYS A 152 -14.79 -7.12 -3.17
N THR A 153 -14.97 -5.85 -2.82
CA THR A 153 -14.04 -4.80 -3.28
C THR A 153 -12.68 -4.96 -2.58
N LEU A 154 -12.67 -5.20 -1.28
CA LEU A 154 -11.44 -5.45 -0.51
C LEU A 154 -10.74 -6.73 -0.97
N SER A 155 -11.46 -7.80 -1.31
CA SER A 155 -10.83 -9.05 -1.78
C SER A 155 -10.07 -8.85 -3.08
N LYS A 156 -10.50 -7.96 -3.98
CA LYS A 156 -9.72 -7.60 -5.18
C LYS A 156 -8.40 -6.92 -4.86
N LEU A 157 -8.35 -6.15 -3.77
CA LEU A 157 -7.12 -5.52 -3.27
C LEU A 157 -6.23 -6.57 -2.59
N VAL A 158 -6.83 -7.33 -1.69
CA VAL A 158 -6.18 -8.34 -0.85
C VAL A 158 -5.62 -9.51 -1.67
N LEU A 159 -6.36 -10.04 -2.65
CA LEU A 159 -5.89 -11.15 -3.49
C LEU A 159 -4.72 -10.79 -4.40
N MET A 160 -4.60 -9.52 -4.77
CA MET A 160 -3.46 -9.03 -5.56
C MET A 160 -2.23 -8.75 -4.68
N THR A 161 -2.43 -8.57 -3.38
CA THR A 161 -1.37 -8.18 -2.45
C THR A 161 -0.20 -9.16 -2.47
N PRO A 162 -0.38 -10.51 -2.42
CA PRO A 162 0.72 -11.46 -2.52
C PRO A 162 1.57 -11.30 -3.79
N PHE A 163 0.95 -11.08 -4.95
CA PHE A 163 1.68 -10.94 -6.22
C PHE A 163 2.59 -9.70 -6.24
N ILE A 164 2.18 -8.63 -5.55
CA ILE A 164 2.99 -7.42 -5.42
C ILE A 164 3.99 -7.56 -4.25
N TYR A 165 3.69 -8.38 -3.24
CA TYR A 165 4.58 -8.68 -2.11
C TYR A 165 5.70 -9.66 -2.44
N ILE A 166 5.47 -10.66 -3.30
CA ILE A 166 6.47 -11.69 -3.59
C ILE A 166 7.81 -11.10 -4.08
N PRO A 167 7.84 -10.12 -5.01
CA PRO A 167 9.11 -9.60 -5.52
C PRO A 167 9.98 -8.94 -4.44
N PRO A 168 9.51 -7.94 -3.65
CA PRO A 168 10.30 -7.39 -2.54
C PRO A 168 10.82 -8.49 -1.60
N PHE A 169 9.97 -9.43 -1.20
CA PHE A 169 10.36 -10.48 -0.26
C PHE A 169 11.33 -11.49 -0.85
N SER A 170 11.29 -11.72 -2.16
CA SER A 170 12.30 -12.53 -2.84
C SER A 170 13.68 -11.87 -2.77
N PHE A 171 13.78 -10.54 -2.94
CA PHE A 171 15.04 -9.81 -2.74
C PHE A 171 15.52 -9.91 -1.30
N PHE A 172 14.62 -9.79 -0.32
CA PHE A 172 14.97 -9.98 1.08
C PHE A 172 15.58 -11.37 1.32
N TRP A 173 14.94 -12.44 0.84
CA TRP A 173 15.48 -13.80 0.95
C TRP A 173 16.80 -13.99 0.22
N LEU A 174 16.93 -13.49 -1.01
CA LEU A 174 18.16 -13.56 -1.80
C LEU A 174 19.32 -12.86 -1.11
N SER A 175 19.06 -11.77 -0.37
CA SER A 175 20.08 -11.06 0.40
C SER A 175 20.76 -11.92 1.48
N PHE A 176 20.11 -12.99 1.95
CA PHE A 176 20.71 -13.95 2.89
C PHE A 176 21.45 -15.10 2.19
N MET A 177 21.05 -15.43 0.96
CA MET A 177 21.58 -16.60 0.24
C MET A 177 22.86 -16.28 -0.52
N VAL A 178 23.00 -15.05 -1.01
CA VAL A 178 24.18 -14.64 -1.78
C VAL A 178 25.36 -14.37 -0.85
N ARG A 179 26.54 -14.87 -1.20
CA ARG A 179 27.77 -14.67 -0.42
C ARG A 179 28.50 -13.36 -0.75
N GLU A 180 28.33 -12.86 -1.96
CA GLU A 180 28.97 -11.63 -2.41
C GLU A 180 28.35 -10.41 -1.73
N GLN A 181 29.16 -9.67 -0.98
CA GLN A 181 28.70 -8.57 -0.12
C GLN A 181 28.00 -7.47 -0.91
N PHE A 182 28.52 -7.11 -2.08
CA PHE A 182 27.89 -6.12 -2.96
C PHE A 182 26.46 -6.52 -3.34
N LEU A 183 26.26 -7.76 -3.80
CA LEU A 183 24.95 -8.27 -4.19
C LEU A 183 23.99 -8.37 -3.00
N GLN A 184 24.46 -8.76 -1.81
CA GLN A 184 23.63 -8.73 -0.60
C GLN A 184 23.09 -7.31 -0.36
N CYS A 185 23.96 -6.32 -0.44
CA CYS A 185 23.62 -4.90 -0.25
C CYS A 185 22.66 -4.40 -1.32
N LEU A 186 22.88 -4.78 -2.57
CA LEU A 186 22.01 -4.43 -3.69
C LEU A 186 20.60 -5.03 -3.51
N PHE A 187 20.48 -6.29 -3.10
CA PHE A 187 19.18 -6.92 -2.85
C PHE A 187 18.44 -6.28 -1.68
N LYS A 188 19.16 -5.87 -0.63
CA LYS A 188 18.58 -5.10 0.48
C LYS A 188 18.00 -3.78 -0.01
N ALA A 189 18.76 -3.04 -0.83
CA ALA A 189 18.29 -1.79 -1.43
C ALA A 189 17.07 -2.01 -2.37
N PHE A 190 17.03 -3.11 -3.12
CA PHE A 190 15.86 -3.46 -3.94
C PHE A 190 14.65 -3.93 -3.14
N PHE A 191 14.85 -4.62 -2.01
CA PHE A 191 13.76 -4.91 -1.08
C PHE A 191 13.12 -3.61 -0.59
N ASP A 192 13.96 -2.68 -0.11
CA ASP A 192 13.56 -1.36 0.36
C ASP A 192 12.77 -0.56 -0.70
N LEU A 193 13.33 -0.46 -1.91
CA LEU A 193 12.64 0.16 -3.04
C LEU A 193 11.33 -0.57 -3.39
N GLY A 194 11.34 -1.90 -3.35
CA GLY A 194 10.18 -2.74 -3.61
C GLY A 194 9.03 -2.48 -2.65
N ILE A 195 9.30 -2.27 -1.36
CA ILE A 195 8.28 -1.89 -0.36
C ILE A 195 7.66 -0.53 -0.68
N SER A 196 8.47 0.43 -1.13
CA SER A 196 7.98 1.75 -1.54
C SER A 196 7.10 1.68 -2.80
N ILE A 197 7.53 0.92 -3.82
CA ILE A 197 6.73 0.64 -5.03
C ILE A 197 5.42 -0.06 -4.67
N PHE A 198 5.48 -1.06 -3.78
CA PHE A 198 4.31 -1.78 -3.30
C PHE A 198 3.27 -0.83 -2.69
N THR A 199 3.72 0.07 -1.81
CA THR A 199 2.86 1.04 -1.13
C THR A 199 2.19 1.98 -2.14
N ALA A 200 2.94 2.51 -3.11
CA ALA A 200 2.39 3.34 -4.17
C ALA A 200 1.38 2.58 -5.03
N ALA A 201 1.70 1.34 -5.42
CA ALA A 201 0.82 0.49 -6.20
C ALA A 201 -0.50 0.20 -5.48
N LEU A 202 -0.47 -0.02 -4.16
CA LEU A 202 -1.69 -0.20 -3.37
C LEU A 202 -2.58 1.02 -3.34
N ILE A 203 -2.03 2.24 -3.23
CA ILE A 203 -2.82 3.47 -3.25
C ILE A 203 -3.50 3.64 -4.61
N VAL A 204 -2.76 3.47 -5.71
CA VAL A 204 -3.32 3.51 -7.06
C VAL A 204 -4.38 2.43 -7.24
N ARG A 205 -4.11 1.22 -6.75
CA ARG A 205 -5.04 0.10 -6.84
C ARG A 205 -6.31 0.35 -6.03
N LEU A 206 -6.19 0.90 -4.83
CA LEU A 206 -7.33 1.26 -4.00
C LEU A 206 -8.24 2.25 -4.73
N LEU A 207 -7.66 3.30 -5.34
CA LEU A 207 -8.40 4.31 -6.10
C LEU A 207 -9.04 3.78 -7.39
N THR A 208 -8.48 2.73 -7.97
CA THR A 208 -9.00 2.11 -9.20
C THR A 208 -9.84 0.85 -8.98
N ALA A 209 -9.92 0.34 -7.75
CA ALA A 209 -10.63 -0.90 -7.44
C ALA A 209 -12.16 -0.75 -7.52
N ASP A 210 -12.69 0.45 -7.34
CA ASP A 210 -14.12 0.75 -7.32
C ASP A 210 -14.43 2.02 -8.13
N LYS A 211 -15.41 1.94 -9.03
CA LYS A 211 -15.87 3.07 -9.85
C LYS A 211 -16.35 4.26 -9.00
N ARG A 212 -16.76 4.01 -7.75
CA ARG A 212 -17.15 5.07 -6.81
C ARG A 212 -15.98 5.96 -6.42
N PHE A 213 -14.77 5.41 -6.28
CA PHE A 213 -13.57 6.21 -6.04
C PHE A 213 -13.19 7.04 -7.25
N GLU A 214 -13.31 6.48 -8.44
CA GLU A 214 -13.13 7.22 -9.70
C GLU A 214 -14.12 8.40 -9.78
N LYS A 215 -15.40 8.20 -9.46
CA LYS A 215 -16.39 9.29 -9.38
C LYS A 215 -16.00 10.33 -8.33
N GLY A 216 -15.47 9.88 -7.19
CA GLY A 216 -14.90 10.74 -6.16
C GLY A 216 -13.73 11.59 -6.68
N LEU A 217 -12.80 11.00 -7.43
CA LEU A 217 -11.69 11.71 -8.07
C LEU A 217 -12.18 12.73 -9.10
N ARG A 218 -13.17 12.39 -9.93
CA ARG A 218 -13.78 13.31 -10.91
C ARG A 218 -14.46 14.52 -10.28
N SER A 219 -14.74 14.52 -8.99
CA SER A 219 -15.21 15.72 -8.29
C SER A 219 -14.14 16.80 -8.12
N ILE A 220 -12.87 16.47 -8.40
CA ILE A 220 -11.74 17.38 -8.36
C ILE A 220 -11.51 17.89 -9.80
N ALA A 221 -11.55 19.21 -10.00
CA ALA A 221 -11.55 19.82 -11.33
C ALA A 221 -10.37 19.41 -12.22
N ALA A 222 -9.18 19.23 -11.64
CA ALA A 222 -8.00 18.76 -12.37
C ALA A 222 -8.20 17.36 -12.98
N PHE A 223 -8.76 16.43 -12.20
CA PHE A 223 -9.02 15.06 -12.66
C PHE A 223 -10.20 15.00 -13.64
N ASP A 224 -11.26 15.81 -13.44
CA ASP A 224 -12.38 15.87 -14.39
C ASP A 224 -11.91 16.24 -15.81
N LYS A 225 -11.00 17.22 -15.93
CA LYS A 225 -10.40 17.59 -17.22
C LYS A 225 -9.66 16.41 -17.86
N LEU A 226 -8.83 15.70 -17.08
CA LEU A 226 -8.08 14.53 -17.56
C LEU A 226 -9.01 13.42 -18.07
N TYR A 227 -10.11 13.14 -17.34
CA TYR A 227 -11.08 12.13 -17.76
C TYR A 227 -11.86 12.53 -19.02
N LYS A 228 -12.18 13.81 -19.20
CA LYS A 228 -12.84 14.32 -20.41
C LYS A 228 -11.96 14.19 -21.65
N CYS A 229 -10.68 14.56 -21.56
CA CYS A 229 -9.72 14.40 -22.66
C CYS A 229 -9.64 12.94 -23.14
N ARG A 230 -9.56 12.00 -22.20
CA ARG A 230 -9.51 10.56 -22.52
C ARG A 230 -10.79 10.05 -23.20
N ALA A 231 -11.96 10.58 -22.82
CA ALA A 231 -13.22 10.19 -23.45
C ALA A 231 -13.29 10.68 -24.92
N THR A 232 -12.73 11.85 -25.22
CA THR A 232 -12.63 12.37 -26.59
C THR A 232 -11.72 11.51 -27.46
N GLU A 233 -10.56 11.11 -26.95
CA GLU A 233 -9.62 10.21 -27.65
C GLU A 233 -10.21 8.83 -27.96
N GLN A 234 -11.14 8.32 -27.15
CA GLN A 234 -11.81 7.04 -27.41
C GLN A 234 -12.94 7.14 -28.45
N SER A 235 -13.37 8.35 -28.76
CA SER A 235 -14.45 8.61 -29.73
C SER A 235 -13.95 8.97 -31.13
N SER A 236 -12.64 9.21 -31.30
CA SER A 236 -11.95 9.43 -32.57
C SER A 236 -11.35 8.16 -33.12
#